data_AF-A0A349FHG1-F1
#
_entry.id   AF-A0A349FHG1-F1
#
_cell.length_a   1.000
_cell.length_b   1.000
_cell.length_c   1.000
_cell.angle_alpha   90.00
_cell.angle_beta   90.00
_cell.angle_gamma   90.00
#
_symmetry.space_group_name_H-M   'P 1'
#
loop_
_entity.id
_entity.type
_entity.pdbx_description
1 polymer ?
#
loop_
_entity_poly.entity_id
_entity_poly.type
_entity_poly.pdbx_seq_one_letter_code
_entity_poly.pdbx_strand_id
1 'polypeptide(L)'
;AATITGGLGLAIMRGLNKRVKLILCCAENMISGRALKLGDIITYKNGKTVEIMNTDAEGRLVLADGLLYASEQKPELIIDCATLTGAAKYALGNDYHALLSFDDELSHQALTSAREEKEGLWPLPLADFHRGMLPSNFADLSNISSGDFSPGASTAAAFLSFFVDDYKKGWLHFDCAGTYRKAPSEKLSAGATGMGVRTLARILTQ
;
A
#
# COMPACT_ATOMS: atom_id res chain seq x y z
N ALA A 1 -3.26 1.12 8.16
CA ALA A 1 -4.43 1.40 9.02
C ALA A 1 -4.26 2.68 9.87
N ALA A 2 -3.43 2.70 10.91
CA ALA A 2 -3.34 3.87 11.80
C ALA A 2 -2.97 5.19 11.09
N THR A 3 -2.02 5.16 10.14
CA THR A 3 -1.59 6.34 9.37
C THR A 3 -2.75 6.99 8.60
N ILE A 4 -3.57 6.20 7.89
CA ILE A 4 -4.73 6.73 7.13
C ILE A 4 -5.84 7.23 8.05
N THR A 5 -6.08 6.56 9.19
CA THR A 5 -7.03 7.03 10.20
C THR A 5 -6.60 8.39 10.78
N GLY A 6 -5.32 8.50 11.17
CA GLY A 6 -4.76 9.76 11.67
C GLY A 6 -4.73 10.85 10.61
N GLY A 7 -4.40 10.50 9.37
CA GLY A 7 -4.41 11.41 8.22
C GLY A 7 -5.79 12.00 7.95
N LEU A 8 -6.84 11.17 7.95
CA LEU A 8 -8.22 11.64 7.82
C LEU A 8 -8.64 12.53 9.02
N GLY A 9 -8.31 12.11 10.24
CA GLY A 9 -8.59 12.91 11.45
C GLY A 9 -7.95 14.30 11.38
N LEU A 10 -6.68 14.37 10.97
CA LEU A 10 -5.97 15.63 10.79
C LEU A 10 -6.50 16.44 9.60
N ALA A 11 -6.90 15.81 8.50
CA ALA A 11 -7.52 16.50 7.37
C ALA A 11 -8.80 17.23 7.79
N ILE A 12 -9.65 16.57 8.58
CA ILE A 12 -10.89 17.16 9.14
C ILE A 12 -10.54 18.36 10.00
N MET A 13 -9.53 18.25 10.89
CA MET A 13 -9.07 19.39 11.71
C MET A 13 -8.52 20.55 10.88
N ARG A 14 -8.02 20.28 9.66
CA ARG A 14 -7.51 21.27 8.71
C ARG A 14 -8.58 21.84 7.77
N GLY A 15 -9.85 21.48 7.97
CA GLY A 15 -10.97 22.05 7.20
C GLY A 15 -11.35 21.26 5.95
N LEU A 16 -11.07 19.95 5.91
CA LEU A 16 -11.58 19.06 4.85
C LEU A 16 -13.10 19.23 4.67
N ASN A 17 -13.51 19.62 3.47
CA ASN A 17 -14.91 19.83 3.09
C ASN A 17 -15.34 18.95 1.89
N LYS A 18 -14.70 17.78 1.74
CA LYS A 18 -14.98 16.77 0.71
C LYS A 18 -15.42 15.47 1.38
N ARG A 19 -16.18 14.64 0.67
CA ARG A 19 -16.58 13.31 1.17
C ARG A 19 -15.41 12.33 1.05
N VAL A 20 -14.93 11.82 2.18
CA VAL A 20 -13.87 10.80 2.23
C VAL A 20 -14.41 9.54 2.92
N LYS A 21 -14.08 8.37 2.37
CA LYS A 21 -14.39 7.06 2.99
C LYS A 21 -13.12 6.44 3.52
N LEU A 22 -13.15 5.97 4.78
CA LEU A 22 -12.08 5.23 5.40
C LEU A 22 -12.39 3.73 5.36
N ILE A 23 -11.45 2.91 4.89
CA ILE A 23 -11.58 1.45 4.77
C ILE A 23 -10.39 0.84 5.51
N LEU A 24 -10.68 -0.03 6.48
CA LEU A 24 -9.66 -0.69 7.31
C LEU A 24 -9.81 -2.20 7.20
N CYS A 25 -8.85 -2.86 6.53
CA CYS A 25 -8.82 -4.31 6.42
C CYS A 25 -8.06 -4.92 7.61
N CYS A 26 -8.76 -5.13 8.73
CA CYS A 26 -8.16 -5.58 9.98
C CYS A 26 -8.27 -7.10 10.15
N ALA A 27 -7.12 -7.76 10.28
CA ALA A 27 -7.02 -9.18 10.63
C ALA A 27 -5.68 -9.45 11.36
N GLU A 28 -5.61 -10.56 12.07
CA GLU A 28 -4.35 -11.13 12.55
C GLU A 28 -3.89 -12.22 11.58
N ASN A 29 -2.59 -12.30 11.31
CA ASN A 29 -1.99 -13.40 10.54
C ASN A 29 -1.37 -14.42 11.49
N MET A 30 -2.12 -15.48 11.83
CA MET A 30 -1.74 -16.43 12.87
C MET A 30 -1.78 -17.89 12.37
N ILE A 31 -0.86 -18.70 12.89
CA ILE A 31 -0.81 -20.13 12.62
C ILE A 31 -1.84 -20.86 13.48
N SER A 32 -2.66 -21.71 12.85
CA SER A 32 -3.60 -22.60 13.53
C SER A 32 -3.98 -23.76 12.61
N GLY A 33 -4.72 -24.75 13.14
CA GLY A 33 -5.28 -25.84 12.30
C GLY A 33 -6.31 -25.37 11.26
N ARG A 34 -6.72 -24.10 11.28
CA ARG A 34 -7.63 -23.48 10.30
C ARG A 34 -6.95 -22.40 9.46
N ALA A 35 -5.63 -22.25 9.55
CA ALA A 35 -4.90 -21.24 8.79
C ALA A 35 -4.92 -21.54 7.28
N LEU A 36 -4.74 -20.47 6.51
CA LEU A 36 -4.51 -20.54 5.07
C LEU A 36 -3.21 -21.31 4.79
N LYS A 37 -3.15 -22.02 3.66
CA LYS A 37 -2.04 -22.90 3.29
C LYS A 37 -1.40 -22.44 1.99
N LEU A 38 -0.15 -22.89 1.79
CA LEU A 38 0.49 -22.78 0.49
C LEU A 38 -0.29 -23.62 -0.53
N GLY A 39 -0.54 -23.06 -1.71
CA GLY A 39 -1.37 -23.62 -2.78
C GLY A 39 -2.87 -23.37 -2.62
N ASP A 40 -3.34 -22.76 -1.52
CA ASP A 40 -4.73 -22.30 -1.46
C ASP A 40 -4.97 -21.24 -2.55
N ILE A 41 -6.14 -21.27 -3.19
CA ILE A 41 -6.52 -20.29 -4.21
C ILE A 41 -7.69 -19.46 -3.69
N ILE A 42 -7.48 -18.16 -3.55
CA ILE A 42 -8.51 -17.20 -3.15
C ILE A 42 -9.17 -16.65 -4.41
N THR A 43 -10.50 -16.70 -4.47
CA THR A 43 -11.29 -16.06 -5.54
C THR A 43 -11.86 -14.74 -5.01
N TYR A 44 -11.49 -13.63 -5.64
CA TYR A 44 -11.96 -12.29 -5.29
C TYR A 44 -13.23 -11.91 -6.05
N LYS A 45 -13.92 -10.85 -5.57
CA LYS A 45 -15.21 -10.39 -6.13
C LYS A 45 -15.13 -9.94 -7.59
N ASN A 46 -13.97 -9.46 -8.05
CA ASN A 46 -13.73 -9.13 -9.46
C ASN A 46 -13.42 -10.36 -10.33
N GLY A 47 -13.57 -11.58 -9.79
CA GLY A 47 -13.31 -12.84 -10.48
C GLY A 47 -11.83 -13.25 -10.53
N LYS A 48 -10.91 -12.42 -10.02
CA LYS A 48 -9.49 -12.77 -9.99
C LYS A 48 -9.21 -13.89 -8.99
N THR A 49 -8.41 -14.85 -9.42
CA THR A 49 -7.95 -15.97 -8.60
C THR A 49 -6.50 -15.78 -8.19
N VAL A 50 -6.20 -15.88 -6.90
CA VAL A 50 -4.84 -15.69 -6.36
C VAL A 50 -4.36 -16.96 -5.69
N GLU A 51 -3.28 -17.54 -6.19
CA GLU A 51 -2.57 -18.65 -5.54
C GLU A 51 -1.70 -18.11 -4.40
N ILE A 52 -1.85 -18.72 -3.22
CA ILE A 52 -1.02 -18.41 -2.07
C ILE A 52 0.28 -19.22 -2.12
N MET A 53 1.39 -18.55 -2.38
CA MET A 53 2.72 -19.15 -2.40
C MET A 53 3.60 -18.70 -1.22
N ASN A 54 3.18 -17.69 -0.46
CA ASN A 54 3.75 -17.36 0.85
C ASN A 54 2.68 -16.74 1.77
N THR A 55 2.45 -17.32 2.93
CA THR A 55 1.42 -16.85 3.87
C THR A 55 1.80 -15.56 4.61
N ASP A 56 3.07 -15.16 4.58
CA ASP A 56 3.60 -13.90 5.14
C ASP A 56 3.47 -12.72 4.16
N ALA A 57 2.93 -12.98 2.96
CA ALA A 57 2.52 -11.96 2.00
C ALA A 57 1.01 -11.73 2.08
N GLU A 58 0.45 -11.66 3.30
CA GLU A 58 -0.99 -11.53 3.55
C GLU A 58 -1.50 -10.10 3.45
N GLY A 59 -0.67 -9.10 3.73
CA GLY A 59 -1.10 -7.69 3.77
C GLY A 59 -1.73 -7.25 2.45
N ARG A 60 -1.20 -7.75 1.31
CA ARG A 60 -1.76 -7.47 -0.02
C ARG A 60 -3.09 -8.18 -0.27
N LEU A 61 -3.31 -9.34 0.37
CA LEU A 61 -4.54 -10.13 0.23
C LEU A 61 -5.73 -9.41 0.86
N VAL A 62 -5.53 -8.84 2.05
CA VAL A 62 -6.58 -8.08 2.74
C VAL A 62 -6.80 -6.71 2.08
N LEU A 63 -5.74 -6.08 1.56
CA LEU A 63 -5.85 -4.84 0.80
C LEU A 63 -6.61 -5.02 -0.51
N ALA A 64 -6.47 -6.16 -1.19
CA ALA A 64 -7.20 -6.45 -2.42
C ALA A 64 -8.73 -6.29 -2.24
N ASP A 65 -9.32 -6.86 -1.19
CA ASP A 65 -10.75 -6.67 -0.89
C ASP A 65 -11.09 -5.21 -0.56
N GLY A 66 -10.21 -4.51 0.17
CA GLY A 66 -10.38 -3.09 0.49
C GLY A 66 -10.36 -2.20 -0.75
N LEU A 67 -9.46 -2.46 -1.70
CA LEU A 67 -9.32 -1.74 -2.96
C LEU A 67 -10.48 -2.03 -3.92
N LEU A 68 -10.99 -3.27 -3.93
CA LEU A 68 -12.22 -3.59 -4.66
C LEU A 68 -13.41 -2.79 -4.11
N TYR A 69 -13.60 -2.81 -2.79
CA TYR A 69 -14.67 -2.03 -2.17
C TYR A 69 -14.49 -0.52 -2.38
N ALA A 70 -13.26 0.00 -2.38
CA ALA A 70 -12.94 1.39 -2.68
C ALA A 70 -13.31 1.75 -4.13
N SER A 71 -12.91 0.90 -5.10
CA SER A 71 -13.18 1.09 -6.53
C SER A 71 -14.68 1.10 -6.84
N GLU A 72 -15.47 0.27 -6.16
CA GLU A 72 -16.94 0.27 -6.25
C GLU A 72 -17.57 1.63 -5.92
N GLN A 73 -16.89 2.47 -5.14
CA GLN A 73 -17.38 3.82 -4.79
C GLN A 73 -17.12 4.85 -5.89
N LYS A 74 -16.34 4.50 -6.92
CA LYS A 74 -15.91 5.37 -8.01
C LYS A 74 -15.34 6.72 -7.51
N PRO A 75 -14.39 6.72 -6.56
CA PRO A 75 -13.81 7.95 -6.05
C PRO A 75 -12.90 8.60 -7.10
N GLU A 76 -12.66 9.90 -6.95
CA GLU A 76 -11.64 10.62 -7.73
C GLU A 76 -10.22 10.18 -7.36
N LEU A 77 -10.02 9.75 -6.11
CA LEU A 77 -8.72 9.41 -5.55
C LEU A 77 -8.85 8.21 -4.59
N ILE A 78 -7.98 7.22 -4.77
CA ILE A 78 -7.74 6.10 -3.85
C ILE A 78 -6.32 6.24 -3.31
N ILE A 79 -6.19 6.26 -1.98
CA ILE A 79 -4.88 6.17 -1.31
C ILE A 79 -4.93 4.98 -0.37
N ASP A 80 -4.01 4.05 -0.55
CA ASP A 80 -3.81 2.96 0.39
C ASP A 80 -2.42 3.04 1.04
N CYS A 81 -2.34 2.61 2.30
CA CYS A 81 -1.12 2.68 3.09
C CYS A 81 -0.95 1.39 3.90
N ALA A 82 0.18 0.72 3.71
CA ALA A 82 0.51 -0.50 4.42
C ALA A 82 2.01 -0.64 4.67
N THR A 83 2.37 -1.21 5.82
CA THR A 83 3.74 -1.67 6.09
C THR A 83 3.96 -2.99 5.35
N LEU A 84 4.04 -2.92 4.01
CA LEU A 84 3.72 -4.05 3.14
C LEU A 84 4.93 -4.91 2.83
N THR A 85 6.11 -4.31 2.63
CA THR A 85 7.30 -5.07 2.24
C THR A 85 8.54 -4.72 3.04
N GLY A 86 9.39 -5.73 3.25
CA GLY A 86 10.78 -5.49 3.66
C GLY A 86 11.59 -4.80 2.57
N ALA A 87 11.25 -5.01 1.30
CA ALA A 87 11.96 -4.46 0.14
C ALA A 87 11.96 -2.93 0.13
N ALA A 88 10.85 -2.27 0.48
CA ALA A 88 10.79 -0.82 0.61
C ALA A 88 11.78 -0.29 1.68
N LYS A 89 11.94 -1.01 2.79
CA LYS A 89 12.92 -0.66 3.84
C LYS A 89 14.36 -0.87 3.38
N TYR A 90 14.63 -1.91 2.59
CA TYR A 90 15.96 -2.10 2.00
C TYR A 90 16.30 -0.98 1.00
N ALA A 91 15.32 -0.51 0.23
CA ALA A 91 15.53 0.56 -0.74
C ALA A 91 15.67 1.95 -0.10
N LEU A 92 14.88 2.25 0.94
CA LEU A 92 14.69 3.62 1.46
C LEU A 92 15.08 3.81 2.93
N GLY A 93 15.48 2.73 3.61
CA GLY A 93 15.65 2.74 5.06
C GLY A 93 14.33 2.98 5.80
N ASN A 94 14.41 3.64 6.95
CA ASN A 94 13.24 4.08 7.73
C ASN A 94 13.09 5.61 7.70
N ASP A 95 13.67 6.26 6.70
CA ASP A 95 13.70 7.72 6.55
C ASP A 95 12.65 8.22 5.54
N TYR A 96 12.17 7.34 4.65
CA TYR A 96 11.11 7.62 3.69
C TYR A 96 10.04 6.52 3.67
N HIS A 97 8.82 6.87 3.30
CA HIS A 97 7.85 5.95 2.72
C HIS A 97 8.08 5.78 1.22
N ALA A 98 7.76 4.62 0.66
CA ALA A 98 7.75 4.44 -0.78
C ALA A 98 6.40 4.87 -1.34
N LEU A 99 6.43 5.69 -2.38
CA LEU A 99 5.28 6.04 -3.19
C LEU A 99 5.31 5.21 -4.48
N LEU A 100 4.23 4.49 -4.77
CA LEU A 100 4.06 3.76 -6.02
C LEU A 100 2.72 4.12 -6.66
N SER A 101 2.75 4.48 -7.93
CA SER A 101 1.56 4.81 -8.73
C SER A 101 1.90 4.71 -10.21
N PHE A 102 0.87 4.58 -11.05
CA PHE A 102 0.95 4.73 -12.50
C PHE A 102 0.62 6.17 -12.95
N ASP A 103 0.14 7.01 -12.04
CA ASP A 103 -0.28 8.38 -12.28
C ASP A 103 0.85 9.32 -11.88
N ASP A 104 1.65 9.74 -12.87
CA ASP A 104 2.83 10.60 -12.65
C ASP A 104 2.44 11.97 -12.09
N GLU A 105 1.32 12.55 -12.54
CA GLU A 105 0.85 13.85 -12.08
C GLU A 105 0.44 13.78 -10.61
N LEU A 106 -0.37 12.79 -10.25
CA LEU A 106 -0.79 12.55 -8.88
C LEU A 106 0.39 12.22 -7.96
N SER A 107 1.38 11.47 -8.47
CA SER A 107 2.63 11.19 -7.75
C SER A 107 3.39 12.46 -7.42
N HIS A 108 3.52 13.38 -8.39
CA HIS A 108 4.17 14.67 -8.16
C HIS A 108 3.42 15.54 -7.13
N GLN A 109 2.09 15.52 -7.13
CA GLN A 109 1.27 16.20 -6.12
C GLN A 109 1.51 15.63 -4.71
N ALA A 110 1.55 14.30 -4.58
CA ALA A 110 1.84 13.63 -3.31
C ALA A 110 3.25 13.96 -2.78
N LEU A 111 4.26 13.95 -3.64
CA LEU A 111 5.64 14.32 -3.28
C LEU A 111 5.75 15.79 -2.87
N THR A 112 5.03 16.68 -3.56
CA THR A 112 4.95 18.10 -3.19
C THR A 112 4.34 18.26 -1.80
N SER A 113 3.23 17.57 -1.54
CA SER A 113 2.56 17.57 -0.23
C SER A 113 3.48 17.07 0.88
N ALA A 114 4.22 15.98 0.64
CA ALA A 114 5.17 15.44 1.61
C ALA A 114 6.30 16.44 1.91
N ARG A 115 6.85 17.10 0.88
CA ARG A 115 7.89 18.12 1.03
C ARG A 115 7.41 19.30 1.86
N GLU A 116 6.20 19.78 1.62
CA GLU A 116 5.60 20.90 2.35
C GLU A 116 5.31 20.55 3.82
N GLU A 117 4.95 19.29 4.09
CA GLU A 117 4.78 18.79 5.46
C GLU A 117 6.09 18.32 6.12
N LYS A 118 7.21 18.34 5.40
CA LYS A 118 8.51 17.87 5.87
C LYS A 118 8.48 16.40 6.31
N GLU A 119 7.75 15.57 5.57
CA GLU A 119 7.72 14.11 5.76
C GLU A 119 8.45 13.41 4.61
N GLY A 120 9.07 12.27 4.90
CA GLY A 120 9.83 11.50 3.93
C GLY A 120 8.91 10.67 3.04
N LEU A 121 8.84 11.01 1.75
CA LEU A 121 8.19 10.22 0.71
C LEU A 121 9.10 10.15 -0.52
N TRP A 122 9.30 8.97 -1.08
CA TRP A 122 10.17 8.77 -2.24
C TRP A 122 9.50 7.86 -3.27
N PRO A 123 9.50 8.21 -4.57
CA PRO A 123 8.88 7.37 -5.58
C PRO A 123 9.74 6.13 -5.88
N LEU A 124 9.11 4.95 -5.90
CA LEU A 124 9.71 3.73 -6.43
C LEU A 124 9.03 3.34 -7.76
N PRO A 125 9.75 2.65 -8.68
CA PRO A 125 9.18 2.31 -9.99
C PRO A 125 7.95 1.42 -9.87
N LEU A 126 6.89 1.78 -10.59
CA LEU A 126 5.74 0.93 -10.88
C LEU A 126 5.40 1.09 -12.36
N ALA A 127 5.27 -0.02 -13.07
CA ALA A 127 5.09 -0.04 -14.52
C ALA A 127 4.39 -1.34 -14.94
N ASP A 128 3.78 -1.35 -16.12
CA ASP A 128 2.91 -2.46 -16.55
C ASP A 128 3.64 -3.82 -16.56
N PHE A 129 4.94 -3.86 -16.85
CA PHE A 129 5.71 -5.11 -16.82
C PHE A 129 5.77 -5.75 -15.43
N HIS A 130 5.68 -4.97 -14.34
CA HIS A 130 5.66 -5.51 -12.98
C HIS A 130 4.40 -6.35 -12.71
N ARG A 131 3.29 -6.05 -13.41
CA ARG A 131 2.05 -6.86 -13.33
C ARG A 131 2.25 -8.26 -13.89
N GLY A 132 3.20 -8.44 -14.82
CA GLY A 132 3.59 -9.75 -15.36
C GLY A 132 4.59 -10.53 -14.49
N MET A 133 5.07 -9.96 -13.38
CA MET A 133 6.08 -10.58 -12.51
C MET A 133 5.48 -11.40 -11.36
N LEU A 134 4.19 -11.75 -11.45
CA LEU A 134 3.46 -12.50 -10.42
C LEU A 134 2.89 -13.82 -10.99
N PRO A 135 3.71 -14.67 -11.65
CA PRO A 135 3.20 -15.85 -12.32
C PRO A 135 2.65 -16.87 -11.32
N SER A 136 1.55 -17.51 -11.69
CA SER A 136 1.03 -18.71 -11.04
C SER A 136 0.79 -19.78 -12.10
N ASN A 137 0.98 -21.05 -11.74
CA ASN A 137 0.67 -22.19 -12.61
C ASN A 137 -0.78 -22.67 -12.44
N PHE A 138 -1.51 -22.18 -11.42
CA PHE A 138 -2.80 -22.72 -11.01
C PHE A 138 -3.90 -21.66 -10.85
N ALA A 139 -3.55 -20.37 -10.87
CA ALA A 139 -4.46 -19.23 -10.72
C ALA A 139 -4.06 -18.08 -11.67
N ASP A 140 -4.86 -17.00 -11.70
CA ASP A 140 -4.54 -15.82 -12.53
C ASP A 140 -3.23 -15.13 -12.11
N LEU A 141 -2.93 -15.12 -10.81
CA LEU A 141 -1.71 -14.55 -10.26
C LEU A 141 -1.29 -15.25 -8.96
N SER A 142 0.01 -15.17 -8.64
CA SER A 142 0.55 -15.58 -7.34
C SER A 142 0.59 -14.37 -6.39
N ASN A 143 0.42 -14.62 -5.09
CA ASN A 143 0.57 -13.56 -4.09
C ASN A 143 2.03 -13.12 -3.86
N ILE A 144 3.01 -13.83 -4.44
CA ILE A 144 4.40 -13.40 -4.48
C ILE A 144 4.92 -13.39 -5.91
N SER A 145 5.99 -12.65 -6.14
CA SER A 145 6.76 -12.72 -7.37
C SER A 145 7.79 -13.84 -7.31
N SER A 146 8.22 -14.31 -8.48
CA SER A 146 9.23 -15.37 -8.64
C SER A 146 10.52 -14.82 -9.25
N GLY A 147 11.67 -15.36 -8.83
CA GLY A 147 12.99 -15.07 -9.42
C GLY A 147 13.94 -14.29 -8.49
N ASP A 148 15.23 -14.44 -8.71
CA ASP A 148 16.30 -14.05 -7.77
C ASP A 148 16.50 -12.54 -7.60
N PHE A 149 15.84 -11.69 -8.40
CA PHE A 149 15.98 -10.23 -8.36
C PHE A 149 14.65 -9.49 -8.48
N SER A 150 13.57 -10.08 -7.97
CA SER A 150 12.26 -9.45 -8.06
C SER A 150 12.17 -8.19 -7.17
N PRO A 151 11.76 -7.03 -7.71
CA PRO A 151 11.58 -5.81 -6.93
C PRO A 151 10.33 -5.94 -6.04
N GLY A 152 10.52 -6.40 -4.80
CA GLY A 152 9.42 -6.77 -3.90
C GLY A 152 8.37 -5.68 -3.68
N ALA A 153 8.79 -4.42 -3.51
CA ALA A 153 7.88 -3.29 -3.33
C ALA A 153 7.06 -3.02 -4.62
N SER A 154 7.73 -2.99 -5.77
CA SER A 154 7.09 -2.76 -7.08
C SER A 154 6.15 -3.90 -7.47
N THR A 155 6.53 -5.16 -7.22
CA THR A 155 5.65 -6.32 -7.50
C THR A 155 4.49 -6.43 -6.51
N ALA A 156 4.65 -6.00 -5.25
CA ALA A 156 3.55 -5.89 -4.30
C ALA A 156 2.54 -4.80 -4.73
N ALA A 157 3.01 -3.63 -5.14
CA ALA A 157 2.12 -2.60 -5.69
C ALA A 157 1.47 -3.09 -7.00
N ALA A 158 2.22 -3.75 -7.89
CA ALA A 158 1.65 -4.33 -9.10
C ALA A 158 0.56 -5.37 -8.80
N PHE A 159 0.71 -6.19 -7.75
CA PHE A 159 -0.35 -7.08 -7.27
C PHE A 159 -1.61 -6.30 -6.90
N LEU A 160 -1.48 -5.22 -6.12
CA LEU A 160 -2.62 -4.39 -5.69
C LEU A 160 -3.34 -3.74 -6.88
N SER A 161 -2.61 -3.40 -7.95
CA SER A 161 -3.18 -2.80 -9.16
C SER A 161 -4.17 -3.70 -9.92
N PHE A 162 -4.25 -5.00 -9.63
CA PHE A 162 -5.30 -5.88 -10.18
C PHE A 162 -6.66 -5.69 -9.50
N PHE A 163 -6.70 -4.99 -8.37
CA PHE A 163 -7.87 -4.80 -7.52
C PHE A 163 -8.35 -3.34 -7.50
N VAL A 164 -7.84 -2.52 -8.44
CA VAL A 164 -8.25 -1.14 -8.68
C VAL A 164 -8.76 -1.03 -10.12
N ASP A 165 -9.99 -0.54 -10.31
CA ASP A 165 -10.65 -0.53 -11.63
C ASP A 165 -9.89 0.31 -12.66
N ASP A 166 -9.54 1.57 -12.33
CA ASP A 166 -8.69 2.44 -13.15
C ASP A 166 -7.30 2.59 -12.50
N TYR A 167 -6.56 1.49 -12.39
CA TYR A 167 -5.25 1.48 -11.72
C TYR A 167 -4.21 2.44 -12.32
N LYS A 168 -4.46 3.00 -13.51
CA LYS A 168 -3.57 3.95 -14.18
C LYS A 168 -3.78 5.41 -13.76
N LYS A 169 -4.89 5.72 -13.10
CA LYS A 169 -5.27 7.08 -12.72
C LYS A 169 -5.87 7.13 -11.32
N GLY A 170 -5.57 8.19 -10.57
CA GLY A 170 -6.27 8.42 -9.30
C GLY A 170 -5.98 7.39 -8.21
N TRP A 171 -4.87 6.64 -8.28
CA TRP A 171 -4.48 5.66 -7.26
C TRP A 171 -3.04 5.85 -6.79
N LEU A 172 -2.85 5.91 -5.46
CA LEU A 172 -1.55 5.97 -4.80
C LEU A 172 -1.41 4.83 -3.80
N HIS A 173 -0.32 4.08 -3.91
CA HIS A 173 0.10 3.11 -2.91
C HIS A 173 1.28 3.65 -2.10
N PHE A 174 1.14 3.68 -0.77
CA PHE A 174 2.20 4.04 0.15
C PHE A 174 2.70 2.77 0.87
N ASP A 175 3.89 2.28 0.51
CA ASP A 175 4.58 1.26 1.32
C ASP A 175 5.30 1.96 2.48
N CYS A 176 4.78 1.73 3.68
CA CYS A 176 5.04 2.49 4.89
C CYS A 176 6.39 2.14 5.57
N ALA A 177 7.50 2.16 4.82
CA ALA A 177 8.83 1.82 5.31
C ALA A 177 9.26 2.67 6.53
N GLY A 178 9.08 3.99 6.48
CA GLY A 178 9.36 4.92 7.59
C GLY A 178 8.44 4.90 8.82
N THR A 179 7.47 3.98 8.94
CA THR A 179 6.45 4.06 10.01
C THR A 179 6.97 3.63 11.38
N TYR A 180 7.96 2.73 11.43
CA TYR A 180 8.40 2.15 12.69
C TYR A 180 9.93 2.07 12.78
N ARG A 181 10.48 2.46 13.93
CA ARG A 181 11.89 2.26 14.26
C ARG A 181 12.05 1.19 15.33
N LYS A 182 12.83 0.15 15.02
CA LYS A 182 13.16 -0.94 15.96
C LYS A 182 14.04 -0.48 17.13
N ALA A 183 14.87 0.53 16.90
CA ALA A 183 15.78 1.12 17.86
C ALA A 183 15.67 2.65 17.79
N PRO A 184 15.98 3.39 18.86
CA PRO A 184 16.01 4.84 18.81
C PRO A 184 17.05 5.35 17.79
N SER A 185 16.83 6.55 17.28
CA SER A 185 17.80 7.33 16.51
C SER A 185 18.04 8.67 17.22
N GLU A 186 18.93 9.50 16.65
CA GLU A 186 19.19 10.85 17.19
C GLU A 186 17.95 11.73 17.32
N LYS A 187 16.92 11.49 16.49
CA LYS A 187 15.72 12.34 16.39
C LYS A 187 14.44 11.68 16.91
N LEU A 188 14.42 10.36 17.04
CA LEU A 188 13.20 9.60 17.29
C LEU A 188 13.45 8.49 18.30
N SER A 189 12.49 8.27 19.19
CA SER A 189 12.48 7.08 20.05
C SER A 189 12.29 5.81 19.23
N ALA A 190 12.51 4.64 19.84
CA ALA A 190 11.98 3.40 19.30
C ALA A 190 10.43 3.48 19.25
N GLY A 191 9.83 2.77 18.28
CA GLY A 191 8.38 2.73 18.10
C GLY A 191 7.90 3.40 16.81
N ALA A 192 6.60 3.72 16.78
CA ALA A 192 5.95 4.36 15.65
C ALA A 192 6.36 5.84 15.51
N THR A 193 6.60 6.30 14.28
CA THR A 193 7.08 7.66 13.99
C THR A 193 5.96 8.67 13.73
N GLY A 194 4.77 8.18 13.36
CA GLY A 194 3.65 9.02 12.91
C GLY A 194 3.82 9.61 11.50
N MET A 195 4.92 9.27 10.80
CA MET A 195 5.19 9.73 9.44
C MET A 195 4.04 9.35 8.49
N GLY A 196 3.71 10.27 7.58
CA GLY A 196 2.69 10.11 6.55
C GLY A 196 1.34 10.73 6.94
N VAL A 197 1.06 10.92 8.24
CA VAL A 197 -0.20 11.51 8.71
C VAL A 197 -0.40 12.92 8.16
N ARG A 198 0.64 13.76 8.18
CA ARG A 198 0.52 15.15 7.72
C ARG A 198 0.43 15.23 6.21
N THR A 199 1.21 14.41 5.50
CA THR A 199 1.19 14.29 4.04
C THR A 199 -0.20 13.90 3.55
N LEU A 200 -0.79 12.84 4.11
CA LEU A 200 -2.14 12.41 3.76
C LEU A 200 -3.18 13.49 4.05
N ALA A 201 -3.08 14.14 5.21
CA ALA A 201 -4.00 15.22 5.56
C ALA A 201 -3.93 16.37 4.54
N ARG A 202 -2.72 16.72 4.10
CA ARG A 202 -2.51 17.77 3.09
C ARG A 202 -3.09 17.39 1.74
N ILE A 203 -2.81 16.18 1.24
CA ILE A 203 -3.35 15.66 -0.03
C ILE A 203 -4.88 15.76 -0.04
N LEU A 204 -5.55 15.39 1.06
CA LEU A 204 -7.01 15.41 1.14
C LEU A 204 -7.61 16.83 1.19
N THR A 205 -6.85 17.82 1.66
CA THR A 205 -7.32 19.21 1.82
C THR A 205 -7.02 20.12 0.63
N GLN A 206 -6.19 19.67 -0.30
CA GLN A 206 -6.04 20.30 -1.62
C GLN A 206 -7.27 19.98 -2.47
#